data_AF-A0A1M5EM40-F1
#
_entry.id   AF-A0A1M5EM40-F1
#
_cell.length_a   1.000
_cell.length_b   1.000
_cell.length_c   1.000
_cell.angle_alpha   90.00
_cell.angle_beta   90.00
_cell.angle_gamma   90.00
#
_symmetry.space_group_name_H-M   'P 1'
#
loop_
_entity.id
_entity.type
_entity.pdbx_description
1 polymer ?
#
loop_
_entity_poly.entity_id
_entity_poly.type
_entity_poly.pdbx_seq_one_letter_code
_entity_poly.pdbx_strand_id
1 'polypeptide(L)' 'MITVSDILSKYNLTETQLANMLGMSLKQIHRLKTGKSKPGRKAIKRISEVFPEIDVRELI' A
#
# COMPACT_ATOMS: atom_id res chain seq x y z
N MET A 1 -2.51 12.56 -4.93
CA MET A 1 -2.51 11.17 -5.45
C MET A 1 -1.40 10.43 -4.72
N ILE A 2 -1.76 9.49 -3.87
CA ILE A 2 -0.82 8.77 -3.01
C ILE A 2 -0.60 7.38 -3.60
N THR A 3 0.66 7.00 -3.78
CA THR A 3 1.07 5.70 -4.30
C THR A 3 1.64 4.82 -3.19
N VAL A 4 1.77 3.52 -3.44
CA VAL A 4 2.50 2.61 -2.54
C VAL A 4 3.93 3.07 -2.31
N SER A 5 4.58 3.70 -3.29
CA SER A 5 5.93 4.28 -3.12
C SER A 5 5.94 5.39 -2.07
N ASP A 6 4.92 6.25 -2.05
CA ASP A 6 4.82 7.33 -1.07
C ASP A 6 4.64 6.78 0.35
N ILE A 7 3.88 5.68 0.51
CA ILE A 7 3.75 4.97 1.79
C ILE A 7 5.11 4.42 2.24
N LEU A 8 5.83 3.74 1.34
CA LEU A 8 7.15 3.17 1.66
C LEU A 8 8.13 4.26 2.11
N SER A 9 8.17 5.39 1.39
CA SER A 9 9.04 6.51 1.74
C SER A 9 8.62 7.21 3.03
N LYS A 10 7.32 7.50 3.22
CA LYS A 10 6.80 8.21 4.40
C LYS A 10 7.07 7.46 5.71
N TYR A 11 6.98 6.14 5.68
CA TYR A 11 7.16 5.29 6.87
C TYR A 11 8.52 4.59 6.92
N ASN A 12 9.44 4.88 5.99
CA ASN A 12 10.74 4.23 5.85
C ASN A 12 10.66 2.69 5.87
N LEU A 13 9.74 2.15 5.05
CA LEU A 13 9.45 0.72 4.97
C LEU A 13 10.03 0.10 3.70
N THR A 14 10.41 -1.17 3.81
CA THR A 14 10.65 -2.04 2.66
C THR A 14 9.33 -2.62 2.14
N GLU A 15 9.30 -3.07 0.88
CA GLU A 15 8.12 -3.73 0.31
C GLU A 15 7.69 -4.96 1.13
N THR A 16 8.66 -5.71 1.67
CA THR A 16 8.40 -6.89 2.52
C THR A 16 7.76 -6.50 3.85
N GLN A 17 8.24 -5.43 4.49
CA GLN A 17 7.64 -4.94 5.74
C GLN A 17 6.21 -4.47 5.49
N LEU A 18 5.98 -3.69 4.42
CA LEU A 18 4.64 -3.24 4.06
C LEU A 18 3.71 -4.42 3.74
N ALA A 19 4.21 -5.42 3.02
CA ALA A 19 3.47 -6.66 2.73
C ALA A 19 3.05 -7.38 4.01
N ASN A 20 3.96 -7.52 4.97
CA ASN A 20 3.69 -8.16 6.26
C ASN A 20 2.67 -7.36 7.09
N MET A 21 2.80 -6.04 7.17
CA MET A 21 1.85 -5.17 7.89
C MET A 21 0.44 -5.24 7.29
N LEU A 22 0.34 -5.28 5.96
CA LEU A 22 -0.93 -5.36 5.25
C LEU A 22 -1.45 -6.81 5.11
N GLY A 23 -0.70 -7.83 5.53
CA GLY A 23 -1.06 -9.23 5.29
C GLY A 23 -1.26 -9.55 3.80
N MET A 24 -0.43 -8.94 2.95
CA MET A 24 -0.43 -9.10 1.49
C MET A 24 0.86 -9.79 1.05
N SER A 25 0.86 -10.37 -0.16
CA SER A 25 2.10 -10.90 -0.72
C SER A 25 3.02 -9.78 -1.20
N LEU A 26 4.34 -10.00 -1.12
CA LEU A 26 5.35 -9.09 -1.70
C LEU A 26 5.06 -8.80 -3.18
N LYS A 27 4.64 -9.83 -3.94
CA LYS A 27 4.24 -9.70 -5.35
C LYS A 27 3.06 -8.74 -5.55
N GLN A 28 2.07 -8.75 -4.65
CA GLN A 28 0.96 -7.79 -4.72
C GLN A 28 1.44 -6.37 -4.46
N ILE A 29 2.23 -6.14 -3.41
CA ILE A 29 2.81 -4.81 -3.12
C ILE A 29 3.62 -4.31 -4.31
N HIS A 30 4.47 -5.15 -4.89
CA HIS A 30 5.27 -4.79 -6.05
C HIS A 30 4.41 -4.39 -7.27
N ARG A 31 3.30 -5.10 -7.52
CA ARG A 31 2.36 -4.77 -8.61
C ARG A 31 1.63 -3.44 -8.37
N LEU A 32 1.27 -3.15 -7.13
CA LEU A 32 0.68 -1.87 -6.74
C LEU A 32 1.70 -0.74 -6.91
N LYS A 33 2.93 -0.93 -6.40
CA LYS A 33 4.03 0.04 -6.52
C LYS A 33 4.36 0.40 -7.97
N THR A 34 4.36 -0.59 -8.86
CA THR A 34 4.68 -0.41 -10.28
C THR A 34 3.48 0.04 -11.12
N GLY A 35 2.30 0.26 -10.53
CA GLY A 35 1.07 0.62 -11.24
C GLY A 35 0.51 -0.49 -12.14
N LYS A 36 1.10 -1.70 -12.12
CA LYS A 36 0.62 -2.88 -12.88
C LYS A 36 -0.74 -3.37 -12.39
N SER A 37 -1.18 -2.95 -11.22
CA SER A 37 -2.50 -3.27 -10.66
C SER A 37 -2.95 -2.16 -9.72
N LYS A 38 -4.23 -1.84 -9.74
CA LYS A 38 -4.84 -0.93 -8.76
C LYS A 38 -5.17 -1.66 -7.46
N PRO A 39 -5.16 -0.97 -6.32
CA PRO A 39 -5.54 -1.56 -5.04
C PRO A 39 -7.04 -1.89 -5.03
N GLY A 40 -7.38 -3.14 -4.75
CA GLY A 40 -8.77 -3.57 -4.57
C GLY A 40 -9.31 -3.16 -3.20
N ARG A 41 -10.63 -3.35 -2.98
CA ARG A 41 -11.31 -3.02 -1.70
C ARG A 41 -10.61 -3.57 -0.45
N LYS A 42 -10.11 -4.81 -0.52
CA LYS A 42 -9.38 -5.43 0.61
C LYS A 42 -8.08 -4.69 0.92
N ALA A 43 -7.32 -4.28 -0.10
CA ALA A 43 -6.08 -3.53 0.06
C ALA A 43 -6.35 -2.14 0.63
N ILE A 44 -7.35 -1.44 0.09
CA ILE A 44 -7.79 -0.12 0.56
C ILE A 44 -8.18 -0.18 2.03
N LYS A 45 -9.07 -1.11 2.41
CA LYS A 45 -9.50 -1.29 3.81
C LYS A 45 -8.30 -1.54 4.73
N ARG A 46 -7.37 -2.39 4.31
CA ARG A 46 -6.21 -2.72 5.14
C ARG A 46 -5.25 -1.54 5.30
N ILE A 47 -5.02 -0.79 4.23
CA ILE A 47 -4.21 0.41 4.26
C ILE A 47 -4.86 1.46 5.18
N SER A 48 -6.18 1.65 5.13
CA SER A 48 -6.87 2.57 6.06
C SER A 48 -6.83 2.11 7.52
N GLU A 49 -6.80 0.80 7.78
CA GLU A 49 -6.68 0.25 9.14
C GLU A 49 -5.27 0.45 9.71
N VAL A 50 -4.24 0.23 8.90
CA VAL A 50 -2.83 0.28 9.33
C VAL A 50 -2.27 1.70 9.30
N PHE A 51 -2.72 2.50 8.34
CA PHE A 51 -2.26 3.88 8.12
C PHE A 51 -3.45 4.83 8.05
N PRO A 52 -4.10 5.13 9.19
CA PRO A 52 -5.32 5.94 9.24
C PRO A 52 -5.12 7.40 8.76
N GLU A 53 -3.88 7.89 8.75
CA GLU A 53 -3.54 9.23 8.25
C GLU A 53 -3.38 9.30 6.73
N ILE A 54 -3.48 8.16 6.04
CA ILE A 54 -3.45 8.13 4.58
C ILE A 54 -4.87 8.27 4.06
N ASP A 55 -5.11 9.31 3.25
CA ASP A 55 -6.37 9.39 2.52
C ASP A 55 -6.39 8.34 1.41
N VAL A 56 -7.01 7.20 1.71
CA VAL A 56 -7.14 6.08 0.78
C VAL A 56 -8.00 6.40 -0.45
N ARG A 57 -8.74 7.52 -0.46
CA ARG A 57 -9.44 8.00 -1.67
C ARG A 57 -8.47 8.45 -2.75
N GLU A 58 -7.24 8.77 -2.37
CA GLU A 58 -6.17 9.16 -3.29
C GLU A 58 -5.28 7.98 -3.73
N LEU A 59 -5.57 6.75 -3.28
CA LEU A 59 -4.76 5.57 -3.55
C LEU A 59 -5.10 4.97 -4.93
N ILE A 60 -4.13 4.93 -5.86
CA ILE A 60 -4.32 4.48 -7.25
C ILE A 60 -3.31 3.41 -7.65
#